data_AF-A0A6B3FYM9-F1
#
_entry.id   AF-A0A6B3FYM9-F1
#
_cell.length_a   1.000
_cell.length_b   1.000
_cell.length_c   1.000
_cell.angle_alpha   90.00
_cell.angle_beta   90.00
_cell.angle_gamma   90.00
#
_symmetry.space_group_name_H-M   'P 1'
#
loop_
_entity.id
_entity.type
_entity.pdbx_description
1 polymer ?
#
loop_
_entity_poly.entity_id
_entity_poly.type
_entity_poly.pdbx_seq_one_letter_code
_entity_poly.pdbx_strand_id
1 'polypeptide(L)'
;ALLKDYFRRGARWSAAPKPQLTDELYDSDYRIPGPGEPMRYILTEFEPVFDAADFVRAGRDLFVTRSNVTNRLGIEWVRRHLGPGYRIHEIESRCRTPMHIDTTFMVLAPGKVLVNPEYIDVDRLPDILRS
;
A
#
# COMPACT_ATOMS: atom_id res chain seq x y z
N ALA A 1 -5.34 20.21 15.92
CA ALA A 1 -6.38 21.22 15.61
C ALA A 1 -7.01 20.99 14.23
N LEU A 2 -6.22 20.72 13.21
CA LEU A 2 -6.64 20.60 11.80
C LEU A 2 -7.77 19.59 11.51
N LEU A 3 -7.62 18.32 11.90
CA LEU A 3 -8.65 17.28 11.61
C LEU A 3 -10.02 17.61 12.21
N LYS A 4 -10.04 18.15 13.44
CA LYS A 4 -11.27 18.57 14.12
C LYS A 4 -11.94 19.75 13.41
N ASP A 5 -11.16 20.66 12.85
CA ASP A 5 -11.67 21.79 12.07
C ASP A 5 -12.31 21.32 10.76
N TYR A 6 -11.65 20.43 10.00
CA TYR A 6 -12.25 19.83 8.80
C TYR A 6 -13.53 19.05 9.10
N PHE A 7 -13.55 18.27 10.18
CA PHE A 7 -14.75 17.54 10.60
C PHE A 7 -15.93 18.47 10.91
N ARG A 8 -15.68 19.58 11.63
CA ARG A 8 -16.71 20.61 11.90
C ARG A 8 -17.24 21.28 10.63
N ARG A 9 -16.46 21.29 9.56
CA ARG A 9 -16.84 21.80 8.22
C ARG A 9 -17.45 20.73 7.31
N GLY A 10 -17.75 19.53 7.83
CA GLY A 10 -18.46 18.46 7.11
C GLY A 10 -17.57 17.41 6.44
N ALA A 11 -16.25 17.45 6.64
CA ALA A 11 -15.38 16.39 6.15
C ALA A 11 -15.66 15.07 6.89
N ARG A 12 -15.61 13.95 6.17
CA ARG A 12 -15.62 12.62 6.80
C ARG A 12 -14.27 12.37 7.46
N TRP A 13 -14.30 11.99 8.73
CA TRP A 13 -13.11 11.60 9.49
C TRP A 13 -13.21 10.13 9.87
N SER A 14 -12.22 9.35 9.46
CA SER A 14 -12.13 7.92 9.76
C SER A 14 -10.75 7.61 10.34
N ALA A 15 -10.70 6.60 11.21
CA ALA A 15 -9.48 5.99 11.69
C ALA A 15 -9.58 4.48 11.46
N ALA A 16 -8.48 3.86 11.02
CA ALA A 16 -8.37 2.42 10.99
C ALA A 16 -8.34 1.85 12.43
N PRO A 17 -8.64 0.56 12.62
CA PRO A 17 -8.40 -0.13 13.88
C PRO A 17 -6.97 0.11 14.33
N LYS A 18 -6.80 0.52 15.59
CA LYS A 18 -5.46 0.69 16.16
C LYS A 18 -4.88 -0.71 16.42
N PRO A 19 -3.75 -1.09 15.81
CA PRO A 19 -3.14 -2.40 16.03
C PRO A 19 -2.60 -2.52 17.46
N GLN A 20 -2.51 -3.75 17.94
CA GLN A 20 -1.88 -4.10 19.22
C GLN A 20 -0.36 -4.05 19.14
N LEU A 21 0.21 -4.39 17.96
CA LEU A 21 1.65 -4.41 17.70
C LEU A 21 2.42 -5.36 18.64
N THR A 22 1.84 -6.52 18.92
CA THR A 22 2.49 -7.59 19.69
C THR A 22 3.46 -8.38 18.81
N ASP A 23 4.24 -9.27 19.42
CA ASP A 23 5.22 -10.09 18.71
C ASP A 23 4.58 -10.96 17.62
N GLU A 24 3.31 -11.37 17.75
CA GLU A 24 2.57 -12.13 16.73
C GLU A 24 2.43 -11.40 15.38
N LEU A 25 2.53 -10.06 15.38
CA LEU A 25 2.51 -9.27 14.14
C LEU A 25 3.82 -9.38 13.36
N TYR A 26 4.92 -9.77 14.00
CA TYR A 26 6.26 -9.75 13.41
C TYR A 26 6.81 -11.17 13.22
N ASP A 27 7.36 -11.45 12.04
CA ASP A 27 8.14 -12.67 11.79
C ASP A 27 9.50 -12.53 12.49
N SER A 28 9.70 -13.25 13.60
CA SER A 28 10.95 -13.23 14.38
C SER A 28 12.16 -13.73 13.60
N ASP A 29 11.94 -14.55 12.57
CA ASP A 29 12.98 -15.09 11.68
C ASP A 29 13.10 -14.26 10.38
N TYR A 30 12.52 -13.05 10.35
CA TYR A 30 12.62 -12.17 9.21
C TYR A 30 14.09 -11.82 8.93
N ARG A 31 14.46 -12.02 7.67
CA ARG A 31 15.68 -11.46 7.07
C ARG A 31 15.32 -10.88 5.71
N ILE A 32 16.09 -9.87 5.29
CA ILE A 32 15.98 -9.34 3.94
C ILE A 32 16.22 -10.50 2.95
N PRO A 33 15.33 -10.73 1.97
CA PRO A 33 15.52 -11.74 0.95
C PRO A 33 16.85 -11.56 0.20
N GLY A 34 17.52 -12.67 -0.11
CA GLY A 34 18.66 -12.70 -1.02
C GLY A 34 18.25 -12.42 -2.47
N PRO A 35 19.21 -12.15 -3.37
CA PRO A 35 18.91 -12.05 -4.80
C PRO A 35 18.25 -13.33 -5.31
N GLY A 36 17.10 -13.21 -5.98
CA GLY A 36 16.35 -14.33 -6.55
C GLY A 36 15.50 -15.15 -5.55
N GLU A 37 15.57 -14.85 -4.26
CA GLU A 37 14.65 -15.44 -3.28
C GLU A 37 13.25 -14.82 -3.40
N PRO A 38 12.18 -15.57 -3.06
CA PRO A 38 10.84 -15.01 -2.97
C PRO A 38 10.78 -13.83 -1.99
N MET A 39 9.93 -12.85 -2.30
CA MET A 39 9.71 -11.72 -1.40
C MET A 39 9.20 -12.22 -0.04
N ARG A 40 9.79 -11.70 1.03
CA ARG A 40 9.34 -11.89 2.42
C ARG A 40 9.13 -10.52 3.05
N TYR A 41 8.21 -10.47 3.99
CA TYR A 41 7.86 -9.26 4.74
C TYR A 41 8.05 -9.54 6.22
N ILE A 42 8.42 -8.50 6.98
CA ILE A 42 8.52 -8.62 8.44
C ILE A 42 7.15 -8.80 9.10
N LEU A 43 6.08 -8.37 8.43
CA LEU A 43 4.72 -8.45 8.96
C LEU A 43 4.05 -9.78 8.62
N THR A 44 3.40 -10.36 9.63
CA THR A 44 2.43 -11.44 9.48
C THR A 44 1.04 -10.88 9.08
N GLU A 45 0.04 -11.76 9.01
CA GLU A 45 -1.38 -11.39 8.82
C GLU A 45 -2.16 -11.51 10.14
N PHE A 46 -1.53 -11.24 11.29
CA PHE A 46 -2.17 -11.32 12.60
C PHE A 46 -3.30 -10.28 12.77
N GLU A 47 -3.05 -9.03 12.38
CA GLU A 47 -4.02 -7.94 12.43
C GLU A 47 -3.80 -6.93 11.28
N PRO A 48 -4.80 -6.09 10.92
CA PRO A 48 -4.65 -5.12 9.85
C PRO A 48 -3.63 -4.02 10.22
N VAL A 49 -2.60 -3.86 9.39
CA VAL A 49 -1.64 -2.75 9.47
C VAL A 49 -1.32 -2.23 8.07
N PHE A 50 -1.19 -0.91 7.96
CA PHE A 50 -0.77 -0.25 6.73
C PHE A 50 -0.31 1.18 6.99
N ASP A 51 0.63 1.63 6.16
CA ASP A 51 0.95 3.05 6.03
C ASP A 51 0.19 3.65 4.85
N ALA A 52 -0.38 4.84 5.05
CA ALA A 52 -1.10 5.53 3.97
C ALA A 52 -0.20 5.84 2.75
N ALA A 53 1.12 5.93 2.96
CA ALA A 53 2.11 6.18 1.92
C ALA A 53 2.44 4.95 1.05
N ASP A 54 1.90 3.76 1.35
CA ASP A 54 1.90 2.65 0.40
C ASP A 54 0.79 2.76 -0.65
N PHE A 55 -0.12 3.74 -0.52
CA PHE A 55 -1.22 3.95 -1.45
C PHE A 55 -1.04 5.22 -2.29
N VAL A 56 -1.27 5.11 -3.59
CA VAL A 56 -1.36 6.24 -4.53
C VAL A 56 -2.75 6.28 -5.15
N ARG A 57 -3.30 7.49 -5.31
CA ARG A 57 -4.67 7.71 -5.79
C ARG A 57 -4.68 8.17 -7.26
N ALA A 58 -5.54 7.56 -8.07
CA ALA A 58 -5.88 7.92 -9.44
C ALA A 58 -7.41 7.97 -9.62
N GLY A 59 -8.08 8.91 -8.95
CA GLY A 59 -9.53 9.03 -9.01
C GLY A 59 -10.24 7.90 -8.24
N ARG A 60 -10.93 7.01 -8.97
CA ARG A 60 -11.62 5.84 -8.38
C ARG A 60 -10.70 4.64 -8.19
N ASP A 61 -9.52 4.70 -8.77
CA ASP A 61 -8.53 3.63 -8.73
C ASP A 61 -7.41 4.04 -7.78
N LEU A 62 -7.06 3.15 -6.86
CA LEU A 62 -5.94 3.29 -5.94
C LEU A 62 -4.95 2.17 -6.26
N PHE A 63 -3.67 2.50 -6.20
CA PHE A 63 -2.58 1.56 -6.34
C PHE A 63 -1.91 1.37 -4.99
N VAL A 64 -1.56 0.14 -4.64
CA VAL A 64 -0.90 -0.17 -3.38
C VAL A 64 0.23 -1.17 -3.57
N THR A 65 1.30 -1.02 -2.79
CA THR A 65 2.36 -2.03 -2.71
C THR A 65 2.28 -2.70 -1.35
N ARG A 66 2.23 -4.04 -1.32
CA ARG A 66 2.46 -4.78 -0.08
C ARG A 66 3.90 -4.53 0.38
N SER A 67 4.08 -4.18 1.65
CA SER A 67 5.34 -3.67 2.16
C SER A 67 5.70 -4.25 3.54
N ASN A 68 6.83 -3.84 4.09
CA ASN A 68 7.19 -4.15 5.48
C ASN A 68 6.35 -3.40 6.52
N VAL A 69 5.45 -2.51 6.10
CA VAL A 69 4.51 -1.76 6.97
C VAL A 69 3.04 -1.92 6.58
N THR A 70 2.76 -2.58 5.44
CA THR A 70 1.41 -2.82 4.90
C THR A 70 1.20 -4.29 4.54
N ASN A 71 0.33 -4.98 5.27
CA ASN A 71 -0.03 -6.38 5.04
C ASN A 71 -1.36 -6.53 4.27
N ARG A 72 -1.72 -7.77 3.91
CA ARG A 72 -2.94 -8.01 3.12
C ARG A 72 -4.20 -7.67 3.90
N LEU A 73 -4.23 -7.92 5.20
CA LEU A 73 -5.34 -7.49 6.05
C LEU A 73 -5.53 -5.97 6.07
N GLY A 74 -4.44 -5.19 6.08
CA GLY A 74 -4.48 -3.73 5.96
C GLY A 74 -5.05 -3.27 4.62
N ILE A 75 -4.57 -3.85 3.51
CA ILE A 75 -5.10 -3.58 2.16
C ILE A 75 -6.59 -3.89 2.08
N GLU A 76 -7.00 -5.06 2.61
CA GLU A 76 -8.39 -5.50 2.61
C GLU A 76 -9.27 -4.62 3.49
N TRP A 77 -8.76 -4.12 4.61
CA TRP A 77 -9.46 -3.14 5.44
C TRP A 77 -9.76 -1.87 4.64
N VAL A 78 -8.77 -1.30 3.94
CA VAL A 78 -8.96 -0.12 3.09
C VAL A 78 -9.96 -0.41 1.97
N ARG A 79 -9.86 -1.58 1.32
CA ARG A 79 -10.77 -2.01 0.25
C ARG A 79 -12.22 -2.04 0.72
N ARG A 80 -12.49 -2.66 1.88
CA ARG A 80 -13.85 -2.72 2.47
C ARG A 80 -14.34 -1.36 2.95
N HIS A 81 -13.46 -0.55 3.54
CA HIS A 81 -13.80 0.76 4.09
C HIS A 81 -14.20 1.77 3.00
N LEU A 82 -13.48 1.78 1.87
CA LEU A 82 -13.82 2.64 0.74
C LEU A 82 -15.08 2.19 -0.01
N GLY A 83 -15.39 0.89 0.06
CA GLY A 83 -16.56 0.30 -0.58
C GLY A 83 -16.45 0.23 -2.10
N PRO A 84 -17.54 -0.19 -2.79
CA PRO A 84 -17.51 -0.53 -4.22
C PRO A 84 -17.30 0.66 -5.16
N GLY A 85 -17.34 1.90 -4.66
CA GLY A 85 -17.09 3.10 -5.44
C GLY A 85 -15.62 3.32 -5.83
N TYR A 86 -14.71 2.57 -5.20
CA TYR A 86 -13.27 2.60 -5.41
C TYR A 86 -12.73 1.19 -5.70
N ARG A 87 -11.62 1.12 -6.42
CA ARG A 87 -10.88 -0.12 -6.73
C ARG A 87 -9.46 0.01 -6.24
N ILE A 88 -8.92 -1.07 -5.67
CA ILE A 88 -7.53 -1.12 -5.19
C ILE A 88 -6.79 -2.18 -6.00
N HIS A 89 -5.73 -1.73 -6.67
CA HIS A 89 -4.85 -2.53 -7.52
C HIS A 89 -3.50 -2.69 -6.84
N GLU A 90 -3.02 -3.92 -6.70
CA GLU A 90 -1.72 -4.19 -6.11
C GLU A 90 -0.61 -4.05 -7.17
N ILE A 91 0.47 -3.36 -6.83
CA ILE A 91 1.69 -3.23 -7.62
C ILE A 91 2.78 -4.04 -6.93
N GLU A 92 3.38 -4.96 -7.69
CA GLU A 92 4.50 -5.75 -7.18
C GLU A 92 5.81 -4.97 -7.31
N SER A 93 6.50 -4.81 -6.17
CA SER A 93 7.83 -4.19 -6.13
C SER A 93 8.93 -5.25 -6.10
N ARG A 94 9.99 -5.03 -6.87
CA ARG A 94 11.26 -5.76 -6.84
C ARG A 94 12.17 -5.30 -5.69
N CYS A 95 11.83 -4.20 -5.02
CA CYS A 95 12.57 -3.75 -3.84
C CYS A 95 12.46 -4.79 -2.73
N ARG A 96 13.59 -5.31 -2.25
CA ARG A 96 13.65 -6.38 -1.21
C ARG A 96 13.30 -5.89 0.20
N THR A 97 13.20 -4.57 0.38
CA THR A 97 12.78 -3.92 1.62
C THR A 97 11.73 -2.85 1.31
N PRO A 98 10.57 -3.24 0.75
CA PRO A 98 9.58 -2.27 0.32
C PRO A 98 9.00 -1.54 1.53
N MET A 99 8.97 -0.22 1.46
CA MET A 99 8.31 0.69 2.39
C MET A 99 7.97 1.96 1.63
N HIS A 100 6.67 2.27 1.55
CA HIS A 100 6.10 3.38 0.80
C HIS A 100 6.24 3.21 -0.72
N ILE A 101 5.15 3.51 -1.45
CA ILE A 101 5.08 3.31 -2.90
C ILE A 101 5.63 4.51 -3.68
N ASP A 102 5.72 5.69 -3.06
CA ASP A 102 5.99 6.98 -3.69
C ASP A 102 7.41 7.13 -4.28
N THR A 103 8.36 6.29 -3.88
CA THR A 103 9.69 6.17 -4.52
C THR A 103 9.75 5.15 -5.66
N THR A 104 8.67 4.39 -5.85
CA THR A 104 8.57 3.24 -6.75
C THR A 104 7.61 3.50 -7.90
N PHE A 105 6.43 4.05 -7.61
CA PHE A 105 5.36 4.30 -8.57
C PHE A 105 4.59 5.56 -8.18
N MET A 106 4.43 6.49 -9.11
CA MET A 106 3.77 7.76 -8.86
C MET A 106 2.86 8.18 -10.02
N VAL A 107 1.63 8.58 -9.71
CA VAL A 107 0.70 9.13 -10.70
C VAL A 107 0.99 10.62 -10.86
N LEU A 108 1.32 11.06 -12.08
CA LEU A 108 1.66 12.45 -12.38
C LEU A 108 0.48 13.22 -12.95
N ALA A 109 -0.27 12.59 -13.84
CA ALA A 109 -1.42 13.18 -14.53
C ALA A 109 -2.32 12.05 -15.09
N PRO A 110 -3.53 12.36 -15.59
CA PRO A 110 -4.34 11.37 -16.30
C PRO A 110 -3.53 10.70 -17.43
N GLY A 111 -3.42 9.38 -17.39
CA GLY A 111 -2.65 8.59 -18.36
C GLY A 111 -1.12 8.72 -18.26
N LYS A 112 -0.58 9.33 -17.18
CA LYS A 112 0.87 9.48 -16.99
C LYS A 112 1.31 9.03 -15.60
N VAL A 113 2.19 8.05 -15.57
CA VAL A 113 2.82 7.53 -14.34
C VAL A 113 4.33 7.60 -14.46
N LEU A 114 5.00 7.86 -13.34
CA LEU A 114 6.44 7.70 -13.17
C LEU A 114 6.68 6.36 -12.49
N VAL A 115 7.60 5.56 -13.04
CA VAL A 115 8.01 4.28 -12.48
C VAL A 115 9.50 4.29 -12.21
N ASN A 116 9.90 3.73 -11.07
CA ASN A 116 11.31 3.45 -10.79
C ASN A 116 11.70 2.14 -11.48
N PRO A 117 12.58 2.16 -12.50
CA PRO A 117 12.92 0.98 -13.29
C PRO A 117 13.68 -0.08 -12.48
N GLU A 118 14.32 0.28 -11.37
CA GLU A 118 14.99 -0.68 -10.50
C GLU A 118 13.99 -1.52 -9.70
N TYR A 119 12.85 -0.94 -9.35
CA TYR A 119 11.88 -1.53 -8.42
C TYR A 119 10.61 -2.03 -9.10
N ILE A 120 10.35 -1.68 -10.35
CA ILE A 120 9.15 -2.11 -11.08
C ILE A 120 9.52 -2.94 -12.30
N ASP A 121 8.81 -4.06 -12.44
CA ASP A 121 8.66 -4.74 -13.73
C ASP A 121 7.48 -4.13 -14.49
N VAL A 122 7.77 -3.35 -15.54
CA VAL A 122 6.72 -2.67 -16.31
C VAL A 122 5.76 -3.65 -16.98
N ASP A 123 6.22 -4.85 -17.32
CA ASP A 123 5.40 -5.88 -17.98
C ASP A 123 4.40 -6.53 -17.02
N ARG A 124 4.58 -6.35 -15.70
CA ARG A 124 3.72 -6.88 -14.63
C ARG A 124 2.82 -5.82 -14.00
N LEU A 125 2.80 -4.61 -14.54
CA LEU A 125 1.88 -3.57 -14.08
C LEU A 125 0.41 -3.97 -14.37
N PRO A 126 -0.54 -3.53 -13.52
CA PRO A 126 -1.97 -3.78 -13.74
C PRO A 126 -2.45 -3.32 -15.13
N ASP A 127 -3.32 -4.12 -15.75
CA ASP A 127 -3.78 -3.88 -17.14
C ASP A 127 -4.46 -2.53 -17.36
N ILE A 128 -5.02 -1.92 -16.30
CA ILE A 128 -5.59 -0.57 -16.34
C ILE A 128 -4.55 0.52 -16.71
N LEU A 129 -3.26 0.21 -16.61
CA LEU A 129 -2.15 1.09 -16.98
C LEU A 129 -1.60 0.80 -18.39
N ARG A 130 -2.04 -0.27 -19.05
CA ARG A 130 -1.64 -0.58 -20.43
C ARG A 130 -2.39 0.34 -21.41
N SER A 131 -1.69 0.78 -22.45
CA SER A 131 -2.22 1.57 -23.57
C SER A 131 -2.61 0.68 -24.75
#